data_AF-A0A7X8D3B4-F1
#
_entry.id   AF-A0A7X8D3B4-F1
#
_cell.length_a   1.000
_cell.length_b   1.000
_cell.length_c   1.000
_cell.angle_alpha   90.00
_cell.angle_beta   90.00
_cell.angle_gamma   90.00
#
_symmetry.space_group_name_H-M   'P 1'
#
loop_
_entity.id
_entity.type
_entity.pdbx_description
1 polymer ?
#
loop_
_entity_poly.entity_id
_entity_poly.type
_entity_poly.pdbx_seq_one_letter_code
_entity_poly.pdbx_strand_id
1 'polypeptide(L)' 'MAEDLDLGTVWIQMRKRFSQTDDSENAVRKVLNIPEKYGVLCILAIGYKNENRNPYSQNDIDKSRVHYGKF' A
#
# COMPACT_ATOMS: atom_id res chain seq x y z
N MET A 1 -13.60 2.57 -4.77
CA MET A 1 -13.49 2.70 -6.23
C MET A 1 -13.05 1.40 -6.91
N ALA A 2 -11.88 0.81 -6.59
CA ALA A 2 -11.49 -0.46 -7.21
C ALA A 2 -12.29 -1.66 -6.67
N GLU A 3 -12.46 -1.77 -5.35
CA GLU A 3 -13.28 -2.82 -4.73
C GLU A 3 -14.74 -2.78 -5.20
N ASP A 4 -15.31 -1.57 -5.37
CA ASP A 4 -16.67 -1.38 -5.89
C ASP A 4 -16.83 -1.86 -7.35
N LEU A 5 -15.73 -1.95 -8.08
CA LEU A 5 -15.65 -2.48 -9.45
C LEU A 5 -15.22 -3.96 -9.47
N ASP A 6 -15.22 -4.62 -8.32
CA ASP A 6 -14.75 -5.98 -8.10
C ASP A 6 -13.28 -6.24 -8.51
N LEU A 7 -12.44 -5.20 -8.40
CA LEU A 7 -11.00 -5.29 -8.62
C LEU A 7 -10.26 -5.40 -7.29
N GLY A 8 -9.27 -6.28 -7.27
CA GLY A 8 -8.30 -6.37 -6.19
C GLY A 8 -7.22 -5.30 -6.34
N THR A 9 -6.82 -4.71 -5.23
CA THR A 9 -5.69 -3.76 -5.19
C THR A 9 -4.70 -4.10 -4.11
N VAL A 10 -3.42 -3.90 -4.39
CA VAL A 10 -2.36 -3.99 -3.37
C VAL A 10 -1.53 -2.71 -3.33
N TRP A 11 -1.30 -2.24 -2.11
CA TRP A 11 -0.37 -1.15 -1.84
C TRP A 11 1.06 -1.69 -1.73
N ILE A 12 1.92 -1.26 -2.63
CA ILE A 12 3.35 -1.58 -2.61
C ILE A 12 4.10 -0.34 -2.16
N GLN A 13 4.58 -0.34 -0.92
CA GLN A 13 5.28 0.79 -0.31
C GLN A 13 6.63 1.04 -1.00
N MET A 14 6.86 2.24 -1.53
CA MET A 14 8.14 2.64 -2.13
C MET A 14 8.94 3.52 -1.19
N ARG A 15 8.29 4.53 -0.59
CA ARG A 15 8.97 5.49 0.28
C ARG A 15 9.61 4.82 1.49
N LYS A 16 10.89 5.14 1.74
CA LYS A 16 11.72 4.56 2.82
C LYS A 16 11.87 3.04 2.72
N ARG A 17 11.95 2.50 1.50
CA ARG A 17 12.28 1.09 1.24
C ARG A 17 13.56 1.00 0.44
N PHE A 18 14.41 0.04 0.80
CA PHE A 18 15.73 -0.15 0.21
C PHE A 18 15.88 -1.60 -0.24
N SER A 19 16.49 -1.79 -1.39
CA SER A 19 17.06 -3.08 -1.77
C SER A 19 18.44 -3.25 -1.11
N GLN A 20 19.15 -4.32 -1.46
CA GLN A 20 20.56 -4.47 -1.03
C GLN A 20 21.48 -3.39 -1.62
N THR A 21 21.04 -2.67 -2.66
CA THR A 21 21.91 -1.82 -3.48
C THR A 21 21.40 -0.40 -3.71
N ASP A 22 20.10 -0.12 -3.61
CA ASP A 22 19.53 1.20 -3.90
C ASP A 22 18.18 1.42 -3.19
N ASP A 23 17.73 2.68 -3.17
CA ASP A 23 16.38 3.06 -2.73
C ASP A 23 15.31 2.60 -3.74
N SER A 24 14.17 2.14 -3.25
CA SER A 24 13.07 1.63 -4.08
C SER A 24 12.45 2.73 -4.94
N GLU A 25 12.39 3.97 -4.46
CA GLU A 25 11.94 5.12 -5.25
C GLU A 25 12.89 5.36 -6.44
N ASN A 26 14.21 5.21 -6.25
CA ASN A 26 15.19 5.36 -7.33
C ASN A 26 15.00 4.31 -8.42
N ALA A 27 14.75 3.06 -8.05
CA ALA A 27 14.48 1.99 -9.01
C ALA A 27 13.26 2.31 -9.88
N VAL A 28 12.14 2.69 -9.25
CA VAL A 28 10.90 3.05 -9.97
C VAL A 28 11.09 4.30 -10.81
N ARG A 29 11.81 5.30 -10.30
CA ARG A 29 12.13 6.55 -11.00
C ARG A 29 12.86 6.29 -12.31
N LYS A 30 13.85 5.39 -12.30
CA LYS A 30 14.61 4.98 -13.49
C LYS A 30 13.71 4.28 -14.51
N VAL A 31 12.88 3.33 -14.06
CA VAL A 31 12.00 2.54 -14.94
C VAL A 31 10.93 3.41 -15.60
N LEU A 32 10.32 4.33 -14.85
CA LEU A 32 9.20 5.17 -15.32
C LEU A 32 9.66 6.56 -15.82
N ASN A 33 10.96 6.83 -15.83
CA ASN A 33 11.55 8.11 -16.21
C ASN A 33 10.96 9.31 -15.46
N ILE A 34 10.79 9.18 -14.14
CA ILE A 34 10.20 10.23 -13.29
C ILE A 34 11.31 11.26 -12.94
N PRO A 35 11.05 12.58 -13.05
CA PRO A 35 12.02 13.58 -12.61
C PRO A 35 12.34 13.51 -11.11
N GLU A 36 13.60 13.76 -10.72
CA GLU A 36 14.10 13.60 -9.35
C GLU A 36 13.34 14.42 -8.29
N LYS A 37 12.82 15.59 -8.67
CA LYS A 37 12.03 16.47 -7.80
C LYS A 37 10.71 15.83 -7.31
N TYR A 38 10.26 14.74 -7.93
CA TYR A 38 9.05 14.03 -7.52
C TYR A 38 9.42 12.78 -6.69
N GLY A 39 8.81 12.69 -5.50
CA GLY A 39 8.87 11.49 -4.66
C GLY A 39 7.90 10.41 -5.14
N VAL A 40 8.27 9.14 -4.95
CA VAL A 40 7.43 7.99 -5.25
C VAL A 40 6.90 7.40 -3.95
N LEU A 41 5.64 7.65 -3.62
CA LEU A 41 5.05 7.16 -2.36
C LEU A 41 4.87 5.64 -2.37
N CYS A 42 4.14 5.15 -3.38
CA CYS A 42 3.76 3.75 -3.52
C CYS A 42 3.44 3.42 -4.98
N ILE A 43 3.34 2.13 -5.27
CA ILE A 43 2.71 1.59 -6.47
C ILE A 43 1.40 0.92 -6.04
N LEU A 44 0.32 1.20 -6.77
CA LEU A 44 -0.95 0.50 -6.64
C LEU A 44 -1.08 -0.45 -7.82
N ALA A 45 -0.97 -1.76 -7.57
CA ALA A 45 -1.31 -2.76 -8.57
C ALA A 45 -2.81 -3.06 -8.49
N ILE A 46 -3.47 -3.14 -9.65
CA ILE A 46 -4.91 -3.33 -9.79
C ILE A 46 -5.15 -4.47 -10.78
N GLY A 47 -6.08 -5.38 -10.46
CA GLY A 47 -6.47 -6.44 -11.37
C GLY A 47 -7.66 -7.25 -10.86
N TYR A 48 -8.10 -8.20 -11.67
CA TYR A 48 -9.14 -9.14 -11.25
C TYR A 48 -8.62 -10.04 -10.13
N LYS A 49 -9.45 -10.23 -9.11
CA LYS A 49 -9.12 -11.05 -7.95
C LYS A 49 -9.02 -12.52 -8.38
N ASN A 50 -7.92 -13.16 -8.05
CA ASN A 50 -7.77 -14.61 -8.19
C ASN A 50 -8.27 -15.38 -6.95
N GLU A 51 -8.54 -14.67 -5.86
CA GLU A 51 -9.03 -15.23 -4.60
C GLU A 51 -10.01 -14.26 -3.93
N ASN A 52 -11.02 -14.82 -3.24
CA ASN A 52 -11.92 -14.06 -2.39
C ASN A 52 -11.43 -14.14 -0.94
N ARG A 53 -11.13 -12.98 -0.36
CA ARG A 53 -10.78 -12.85 1.06
C ARG A 53 -12.00 -12.38 1.83
N ASN A 54 -12.24 -12.99 2.99
CA ASN A 54 -13.33 -12.57 3.86
C ASN A 54 -13.07 -11.14 4.38
N PRO A 55 -14.08 -10.26 4.37
CA PRO A 55 -13.95 -8.93 4.94
C PRO A 55 -13.77 -9.02 6.46
N TYR A 56 -13.07 -8.05 7.02
CA TYR A 56 -12.98 -7.89 8.47
C TYR A 56 -14.36 -7.58 9.06
N SER A 57 -14.60 -8.13 10.24
CA SER A 57 -15.79 -7.95 11.05
C SER A 57 -15.50 -7.07 12.28
N GLN A 58 -16.55 -6.72 13.05
CA GLN A 58 -16.36 -5.97 14.30
C GLN A 58 -15.56 -6.75 15.35
N ASN A 59 -15.52 -8.08 15.26
CA ASN A 59 -14.75 -8.91 16.17
C ASN A 59 -13.24 -8.83 15.90
N ASP A 60 -12.83 -8.37 14.71
CA ASP A 60 -11.43 -8.17 14.34
C ASP A 60 -10.86 -6.83 14.83
N ILE A 61 -11.71 -5.98 15.42
CA ILE A 61 -11.29 -4.69 15.96
C ILE A 61 -10.52 -4.91 17.27
N ASP A 62 -9.24 -4.51 17.26
CA ASP A 62 -8.40 -4.48 18.45
C ASP A 62 -8.80 -3.31 19.36
N LYS A 63 -9.71 -3.57 20.30
CA LYS A 63 -10.22 -2.57 21.26
C LYS A 63 -9.12 -2.06 22.21
N SER A 64 -7.99 -2.75 22.35
CA SER A 64 -6.88 -2.27 23.19
C SER A 64 -6.22 -1.00 22.66
N ARG A 65 -6.41 -0.71 21.35
CA ARG A 65 -5.93 0.53 20.70
C ARG A 65 -6.87 1.72 20.88
N VAL A 66 -7.96 1.56 21.63
CA VAL A 66 -8.94 2.62 21.89
C VAL A 66 -8.73 3.18 23.30
N HIS A 67 -8.41 4.47 23.39
CA HIS A 67 -8.04 5.14 24.63
C HIS A 67 -9.07 6.22 24.97
N TYR A 68 -9.49 6.30 26.25
CA TYR A 68 -10.47 7.30 26.72
C TYR A 68 -9.83 8.20 27.78
N GLY A 69 -9.73 9.50 27.47
CA GLY A 69 -9.22 10.54 28.38
C GLY A 69 -7.71 10.54 28.63
N LYS A 70 -7.00 9.44 28.34
CA LYS A 70 -5.54 9.28 28.44
C LYS A 70 -5.10 8.03 27.66
N PHE A 71 -3.82 7.99 27.24
CA PHE A 71 -3.22 6.82 26.59
C PHE A 71 -2.98 5.68 27.59
#